data_AF-A0A8B6M0B4-F1
#
_entry.id   AF-A0A8B6M0B4-F1
#
_cell.length_a   1.000
_cell.length_b   1.000
_cell.length_c   1.000
_cell.angle_alpha   90.00
_cell.angle_beta   90.00
_cell.angle_gamma   90.00
#
_symmetry.space_group_name_H-M   'P 1'
#
loop_
_entity.id
_entity.type
_entity.pdbx_description
1 polymer ?
#
loop_
_entity_poly.entity_id
_entity_poly.type
_entity_poly.pdbx_seq_one_letter_code
_entity_poly.pdbx_strand_id
1 'polypeptide(L)' 'MSIRAPKPELLHGNSVVALGVTTAREVLGRPVTLSRQRAELMRLAGGRAAVATIHPSGVLRMRHEGARASVQRARRRS' A
#
# COMPACT_ATOMS: atom_id res chain seq x y z
N MET A 1 5.40 -0.62 -15.10
CA MET A 1 6.53 0.04 -14.44
C MET A 1 6.66 -0.55 -13.05
N SER A 2 7.61 -1.47 -12.83
CA SER A 2 7.83 -2.12 -11.52
C SER A 2 8.99 -1.41 -10.84
N ILE A 3 8.70 -0.67 -9.77
CA ILE A 3 9.73 -0.09 -8.92
C ILE A 3 10.11 -1.19 -7.93
N ARG A 4 11.34 -1.71 -8.05
CA ARG A 4 11.86 -2.74 -7.16
C ARG A 4 12.16 -2.10 -5.81
N ALA A 5 11.68 -2.69 -4.71
CA ALA A 5 12.03 -2.24 -3.38
C ALA A 5 13.57 -2.29 -3.18
N PRO A 6 14.18 -1.26 -2.56
CA PRO A 6 15.59 -1.29 -2.23
C PRO A 6 15.87 -2.39 -1.20
N LYS A 7 17.07 -2.97 -1.26
CA LYS A 7 17.48 -3.95 -0.25
C LYS A 7 17.46 -3.27 1.13
N PRO A 8 16.92 -3.93 2.17
CA PRO A 8 16.79 -3.34 3.50
C PRO A 8 18.13 -2.92 4.10
N GLU A 9 19.24 -3.58 3.73
CA GLU A 9 20.61 -3.20 4.12
C GLU A 9 21.02 -1.80 3.67
N LEU A 10 20.42 -1.27 2.59
CA LEU A 10 20.70 0.06 2.03
C LEU A 10 19.87 1.16 2.69
N LEU A 11 18.97 0.83 3.62
CA LEU A 11 18.10 1.79 4.28
C LEU A 11 18.74 2.29 5.58
N HIS A 12 19.05 3.57 5.65
CA HIS A 12 19.66 4.19 6.85
C HIS A 12 18.67 4.38 8.01
N GLY A 13 17.37 4.09 7.78
CA GLY A 13 16.31 4.21 8.78
C GLY A 13 15.98 2.89 9.50
N ASN A 14 15.39 3.02 10.68
CA ASN A 14 14.98 1.89 11.53
C ASN A 14 13.63 1.28 11.12
N SER A 15 12.92 1.88 10.17
CA SER A 15 11.58 1.49 9.77
C SER A 15 11.31 1.68 8.28
N VAL A 16 10.48 0.81 7.71
CA VAL A 16 10.07 0.81 6.29
C VAL A 16 8.55 0.89 6.16
N VAL A 17 8.04 1.72 5.26
CA VAL A 17 6.61 1.78 4.93
C VAL A 17 6.39 1.22 3.53
N ALA A 18 5.71 0.08 3.44
CA ALA A 18 5.36 -0.56 2.17
C ALA A 18 3.98 -0.09 1.68
N LEU A 19 3.97 0.62 0.55
CA LEU A 19 2.77 1.19 -0.05
C LEU A 19 2.17 0.20 -1.06
N GLY A 20 1.11 -0.51 -0.66
CA GLY A 20 0.42 -1.48 -1.51
C GLY A 20 0.97 -2.90 -1.42
N VAL A 21 0.27 -3.83 -2.08
CA VAL A 21 0.52 -5.27 -1.99
C VAL A 21 1.88 -5.64 -2.60
N THR A 22 2.22 -5.06 -3.75
CA THR A 22 3.47 -5.38 -4.46
C THR A 22 4.68 -5.05 -3.61
N THR A 23 4.77 -3.83 -3.09
CA THR A 23 5.89 -3.39 -2.24
C THR A 23 5.95 -4.18 -0.94
N ALA A 24 4.81 -4.50 -0.33
CA ALA A 24 4.79 -5.32 0.89
C ALA A 24 5.38 -6.72 0.66
N ARG A 25 5.07 -7.35 -0.48
CA ARG A 25 5.61 -8.66 -0.84
C ARG A 25 7.12 -8.63 -1.05
N GLU A 26 7.63 -7.59 -1.71
CA GLU A 26 9.07 -7.44 -1.95
C GLU A 26 9.84 -7.17 -0.66
N VAL A 27 9.33 -6.29 0.21
CA VAL A 27 9.99 -5.94 1.48
C VAL A 27 9.97 -7.11 2.47
N LEU A 28 8.87 -7.88 2.52
CA LEU A 28 8.69 -8.96 3.49
C LEU A 28 9.14 -10.33 2.96
N GLY A 29 9.41 -10.46 1.66
CA GLY A 29 9.77 -11.73 1.03
C GLY A 29 8.67 -12.80 1.02
N ARG A 30 7.43 -12.45 1.40
CA ARG A 30 6.29 -13.38 1.48
C ARG A 30 4.97 -12.73 1.05
N PRO A 31 3.96 -13.50 0.63
CA PRO A 31 2.62 -12.99 0.37
C PRO A 31 2.02 -12.31 1.61
N VAL A 32 1.28 -11.22 1.39
CA VAL A 32 0.70 -10.38 2.44
C VAL A 32 -0.72 -10.00 2.03
N THR A 33 -1.67 -10.10 2.95
CA THR A 33 -3.04 -9.63 2.75
C THR A 33 -3.25 -8.32 3.51
N LEU A 34 -3.25 -7.19 2.80
CA LEU A 34 -3.37 -5.86 3.40
C LEU A 34 -4.63 -5.68 4.27
N SER A 35 -5.73 -6.33 3.90
CA SER A 35 -6.99 -6.27 4.65
C SER A 35 -6.87 -6.85 6.07
N ARG A 36 -5.91 -7.76 6.29
CA ARG A 36 -5.71 -8.47 7.56
C ARG A 36 -4.53 -7.93 8.38
N GLN A 37 -3.58 -7.25 7.74
CA GLN A 37 -2.33 -6.78 8.37
C GLN A 37 -2.12 -5.26 8.31
N ARG A 38 -3.17 -4.49 8.01
CA ARG A 38 -3.08 -3.03 7.98
C ARG A 38 -2.63 -2.51 9.34
N ALA A 39 -1.58 -1.70 9.35
CA ALA A 39 -0.99 -1.06 10.52
C ALA A 39 -0.32 -1.99 11.56
N GLU A 40 -0.10 -3.27 11.25
CA GLU A 40 0.71 -4.14 12.12
C GLU A 40 2.21 -3.89 11.89
N LEU A 41 2.96 -3.75 12.98
CA LEU A 41 4.42 -3.68 12.93
C LEU A 41 5.01 -5.07 12.71
N MET A 42 5.66 -5.25 11.57
CA MET A 42 6.36 -6.48 11.20
C MET A 42 7.86 -6.31 11.37
N ARG A 43 8.54 -7.35 11.85
CA ARG A 43 10.01 -7.34 11.93
C ARG A 43 10.64 -7.78 10.61
N LEU A 44 11.64 -7.03 10.18
CA LEU A 44 12.53 -7.36 9.08
C LEU A 44 13.85 -7.92 9.60
N ALA A 45 14.64 -8.49 8.69
CA ALA A 45 16.02 -8.85 8.96
C ALA A 45 16.81 -7.61 9.45
N GLY A 46 17.72 -7.84 10.41
CA GLY A 46 18.51 -6.76 11.02
C GLY A 46 17.74 -5.90 12.03
N GLY A 47 16.60 -6.37 12.54
CA GLY A 47 15.86 -5.71 13.63
C GLY A 47 15.00 -4.51 13.23
N ARG A 48 14.98 -4.17 11.94
CA ARG A 48 14.14 -3.07 11.41
C ARG A 48 12.65 -3.41 11.48
N ALA A 49 11.82 -2.39 11.58
CA ALA A 49 10.37 -2.52 11.51
C ALA A 49 9.84 -2.26 10.10
N ALA A 50 8.72 -2.89 9.74
CA ALA A 50 7.98 -2.61 8.53
C ALA A 50 6.49 -2.50 8.81
N VAL A 51 5.81 -1.61 8.09
CA VAL A 51 4.35 -1.54 8.07
C VAL A 51 3.86 -1.53 6.63
N ALA A 52 2.77 -2.25 6.37
CA ALA A 52 2.13 -2.26 5.06
C ALA A 52 0.82 -1.46 5.10
N THR A 53 0.60 -0.62 4.09
CA THR A 53 -0.60 0.21 3.99
C THR A 53 -1.07 0.34 2.53
N ILE A 54 -2.17 1.05 2.32
CA ILE A 54 -2.72 1.27 0.97
C ILE A 54 -1.79 2.17 0.15
N HIS A 55 -1.63 1.85 -1.13
CA HIS A 55 -0.86 2.69 -2.04
C HIS A 55 -1.63 3.99 -2.37
N PRO A 56 -0.97 5.16 -2.47
CA PRO A 56 -1.63 6.44 -2.74
C PRO A 56 -2.50 6.43 -4.01
N SER A 57 -2.05 5.75 -5.07
CA SER A 57 -2.84 5.64 -6.32
C SER A 57 -4.19 4.94 -6.10
N GLY A 58 -4.28 4.02 -5.13
CA GLY A 58 -5.55 3.38 -4.76
C GLY A 58 -6.52 4.39 -4.14
N VAL A 59 -6.03 5.24 -3.23
CA VAL A 59 -6.84 6.31 -2.62
C VAL A 59 -7.36 7.29 -3.68
N LEU A 60 -6.51 7.67 -4.64
CA LEU A 60 -6.90 8.57 -5.72
C LEU A 60 -7.97 7.96 -6.64
N ARG A 61 -7.85 6.67 -6.98
CA ARG A 61 -8.86 5.97 -7.80
C ARG A 61 -10.20 5.87 -7.08
N MET A 62 -10.22 5.54 -5.79
CA MET A 62 -11.46 5.48 -5.00
C MET A 62 -12.21 6.81 -4.99
N ARG A 63 -11.49 7.93 -4.83
CA ARG A 63 -12.07 9.29 -4.90
C ARG A 63 -12.64 9.58 -6.29
N HIS A 64 -11.91 9.21 -7.34
CA HIS A 64 -12.34 9.40 -8.72
C HIS A 64 -13.59 8.57 -9.05
N GLU A 65 -13.66 7.32 -8.63
CA GLU A 65 -14.80 6.43 -8.86
C GLU A 65 -16.05 6.89 -8.08
N GLY A 66 -15.86 7.34 -6.83
CA GLY A 66 -16.93 7.95 -6.04
C GLY A 66 -17.55 9.16 -6.73
N ALA A 67 -16.71 10.05 -7.28
CA ALA A 67 -17.17 11.22 -8.03
C ALA A 67 -17.97 10.83 -9.29
N ARG A 68 -17.52 9.82 -10.05
CA ARG A 68 -18.26 9.30 -11.22
C ARG A 68 -19.63 8.73 -10.82
N ALA A 69 -19.69 7.95 -9.75
CA ALA A 69 -20.93 7.33 -9.27
C ALA A 69 -21.97 8.36 -8.81
N SER A 70 -21.55 9.48 -8.19
CA SER A 70 -22.45 10.60 -7.86
C SER A 70 -23.04 11.27 -9.11
N VAL A 71 -22.23 11.50 -10.14
CA VAL A 71 -22.71 12.12 -11.40
C VAL A 71 -23.70 11.20 -12.12
N GLN A 72 -23.43 9.89 -12.16
CA GLN A 72 -24.35 8.92 -12.77
C GLN A 72 -25.71 8.86 -12.05
N ARG A 73 -25.71 8.97 -10.71
CA ARG A 73 -26.94 9.02 -9.90
C ARG A 73 -27.74 10.29 -10.14
N ALA A 74 -27.08 11.44 -10.29
CA ALA A 74 -27.74 12.70 -10.63
C ALA A 74 -28.42 12.61 -11.99
N ARG A 75 -27.74 12.04 -13.01
CA ARG A 75 -28.29 11.85 -14.36
C ARG A 75 -29.44 10.85 -14.46
N ARG A 76 -29.55 9.89 -13.54
CA ARG A 76 -30.64 8.89 -13.50
C ARG A 76 -31.90 9.40 -12.78
N ARG A 77 -31.83 10.55 -12.11
CA ARG A 77 -32.95 11.18 -11.39
C ARG A 77 -33.52 12.40 -12.12
N SER A 78 -33.03 12.66 -13.34
CA SER A 78 -33.52 13.66 -14.30
C SER A 78 -34.15 12.94 -15.48
#